data_AF-A0A6G3SF89-F1
#
_entry.id   AF-A0A6G3SF89-F1
#
_cell.length_a   1.000
_cell.length_b   1.000
_cell.length_c   1.000
_cell.angle_alpha   90.00
_cell.angle_beta   90.00
_cell.angle_gamma   90.00
#
_symmetry.space_group_name_H-M   'P 1'
#
loop_
_entity.id
_entity.type
_entity.pdbx_description
1 polymer ?
#
loop_
_entity_poly.entity_id
_entity_poly.type
_entity_poly.pdbx_seq_one_letter_code
_entity_poly.pdbx_strand_id
1 'polypeptide(L)'
;MTATGPDLLAPLDLAFWNIETAEHPMHLGALGIFAAGDPGAARHAYELLAARAAGVPGLRMRIAGVLVPVGGAARVPVSASGFDPFDHVRLAEPTDDFHAAAGALMERPLDRARPPWEAHVLPAADGTSFAVLFKFHHALADGLRALTLAAAVMDPV
;
A
#
# COMPACT_ATOMS: atom_id res chain seq x y z
N MET A 1 3.70 25.64 -5.54
CA MET A 1 2.32 26.17 -5.56
C MET A 1 1.44 25.16 -4.84
N THR A 2 1.27 25.29 -3.53
CA THR A 2 0.47 24.35 -2.73
C THR A 2 -1.01 24.68 -2.95
N ALA A 3 -1.70 23.86 -3.74
CA ALA A 3 -3.13 24.03 -3.96
C ALA A 3 -3.86 23.92 -2.61
N THR A 4 -4.45 25.04 -2.16
CA THR A 4 -5.15 25.18 -0.88
C THR A 4 -6.61 24.75 -1.03
N GLY A 5 -6.83 23.60 -1.67
CA GLY A 5 -8.14 23.01 -1.92
C GLY A 5 -8.14 21.53 -1.54
N PRO A 6 -9.32 20.92 -1.30
CA PRO A 6 -9.41 19.48 -1.05
C PRO A 6 -8.81 18.69 -2.24
N ASP A 7 -7.98 17.69 -1.95
CA ASP A 7 -7.46 16.73 -2.95
C ASP A 7 -8.59 15.79 -3.36
N LEU A 8 -9.52 16.32 -4.15
CA LEU A 8 -10.67 15.58 -4.68
C LEU A 8 -10.20 14.45 -5.58
N LEU A 9 -10.88 13.32 -5.50
CA LEU A 9 -10.66 12.22 -6.43
C LEU A 9 -11.01 12.63 -7.85
N ALA A 10 -10.14 12.28 -8.79
CA ALA A 10 -10.48 12.35 -10.20
C ALA A 10 -11.66 11.40 -10.51
N PRO A 11 -12.44 11.64 -11.58
CA PRO A 11 -13.60 10.81 -11.88
C PRO A 11 -13.32 9.30 -11.96
N LEU A 12 -12.17 8.91 -12.51
CA LEU A 12 -11.77 7.51 -12.62
C LEU A 12 -11.45 6.88 -11.24
N ASP A 13 -10.72 7.61 -10.39
CA ASP A 13 -10.40 7.17 -9.03
C ASP A 13 -11.67 6.99 -8.19
N LEU A 14 -12.61 7.93 -8.34
CA LEU A 14 -13.92 7.88 -7.70
C LEU A 14 -14.75 6.71 -8.21
N ALA A 15 -14.69 6.42 -9.52
CA ALA A 15 -15.36 5.25 -10.08
C ALA A 15 -14.81 3.96 -9.47
N PHE A 16 -13.48 3.77 -9.46
CA PHE A 16 -12.85 2.60 -8.82
C PHE A 16 -13.25 2.44 -7.35
N TRP A 17 -13.26 3.53 -6.59
CA TRP A 17 -13.69 3.51 -5.18
C TRP A 17 -15.15 3.06 -4.99
N ASN A 18 -16.03 3.35 -5.95
CA ASN A 18 -17.47 3.05 -5.84
C ASN A 18 -17.85 1.69 -6.43
N ILE A 19 -17.15 1.20 -7.46
CA ILE A 19 -17.45 -0.09 -8.10
C ILE A 19 -16.78 -1.28 -7.40
N GLU A 20 -15.82 -1.04 -6.53
CA GLU A 20 -15.14 -2.09 -5.77
C GLU A 20 -16.14 -2.93 -4.95
N THR A 21 -15.95 -4.25 -4.99
CA THR A 21 -16.67 -5.24 -4.19
C THR A 21 -15.69 -6.24 -3.58
N ALA A 22 -16.17 -7.10 -2.69
CA ALA A 22 -15.32 -8.15 -2.12
C ALA A 22 -14.80 -9.12 -3.19
N GLU A 23 -15.60 -9.37 -4.23
CA GLU A 23 -15.28 -10.25 -5.36
C GLU A 23 -14.48 -9.56 -6.47
N HIS A 24 -14.49 -8.22 -6.51
CA HIS A 24 -13.76 -7.42 -7.50
C HIS A 24 -12.99 -6.28 -6.82
N PRO A 25 -11.86 -6.59 -6.15
CA PRO A 25 -11.01 -5.57 -5.56
C PRO A 25 -10.39 -4.65 -6.63
N MET A 26 -10.33 -3.35 -6.37
CA MET A 26 -9.81 -2.34 -7.32
C MET A 26 -8.40 -1.91 -6.92
N HIS A 27 -7.53 -2.90 -6.78
CA HIS A 27 -6.14 -2.72 -6.37
C HIS A 27 -5.16 -2.97 -7.49
N LEU A 28 -4.01 -2.33 -7.38
CA LEU A 28 -2.81 -2.67 -8.13
C LEU A 28 -1.73 -3.16 -7.16
N GLY A 29 -0.85 -4.02 -7.65
CA GLY A 29 0.25 -4.57 -6.87
C GLY A 29 1.57 -4.55 -7.61
N ALA A 30 2.67 -4.48 -6.87
CA ALA A 30 4.02 -4.63 -7.37
C ALA A 30 4.77 -5.63 -6.49
N LEU A 31 5.26 -6.72 -7.07
CA LEU A 31 6.05 -7.75 -6.39
C LEU A 31 7.52 -7.59 -6.79
N GLY A 32 8.37 -7.24 -5.83
CA GLY A 32 9.83 -7.27 -5.98
C GLY A 32 10.42 -8.48 -5.29
N ILE A 33 11.31 -9.22 -5.95
CA ILE A 33 12.00 -10.39 -5.38
C ILE A 33 13.48 -10.03 -5.24
N PHE A 34 14.02 -10.26 -4.04
CA PHE A 34 15.37 -9.87 -3.66
C PHE A 34 16.13 -11.10 -3.19
N ALA A 35 17.31 -11.33 -3.76
CA ALA A 35 18.24 -12.32 -3.24
C ALA A 35 18.79 -11.84 -1.89
N ALA A 36 18.93 -12.76 -0.93
CA ALA A 36 19.43 -12.47 0.39
C ALA A 36 20.36 -13.61 0.86
N GLY A 37 21.55 -13.26 1.34
CA GLY A 37 22.49 -14.22 1.92
C GLY A 37 22.27 -14.48 3.42
N ASP A 38 21.21 -13.91 4.00
CA ASP A 38 20.93 -13.91 5.44
C ASP A 38 19.44 -14.16 5.70
N PRO A 39 19.06 -15.20 6.48
CA PRO A 39 17.68 -15.43 6.92
C PRO A 39 17.03 -14.25 7.65
N GLY A 40 17.83 -13.36 8.25
CA GLY A 40 17.35 -12.13 8.90
C GLY A 40 16.89 -11.02 7.95
N ALA A 41 17.23 -11.10 6.65
CA ALA A 41 17.01 -10.02 5.70
C ALA A 41 15.53 -9.64 5.54
N ALA A 42 14.62 -10.62 5.53
CA ALA A 42 13.18 -10.36 5.43
C ALA A 42 12.66 -9.58 6.66
N ARG A 43 13.09 -9.95 7.87
CA ARG A 43 12.72 -9.23 9.10
C ARG A 43 13.26 -7.81 9.06
N HIS A 44 14.51 -7.63 8.65
CA HIS A 44 15.13 -6.32 8.51
C HIS A 44 14.40 -5.44 7.49
N ALA A 45 14.02 -5.99 6.34
CA ALA A 45 13.22 -5.29 5.34
C ALA A 45 11.86 -4.86 5.89
N TYR A 46 11.16 -5.74 6.62
CA TYR A 46 9.90 -5.41 7.29
C TYR A 46 10.03 -4.20 8.23
N GLU A 47 11.02 -4.21 9.12
CA GLU A 47 11.26 -3.12 10.07
C GLU A 47 11.63 -1.82 9.36
N LEU A 48 12.48 -1.91 8.33
CA LEU A 48 12.93 -0.76 7.54
C LEU A 48 11.78 -0.11 6.77
N LEU A 49 10.95 -0.91 6.10
CA LEU A 49 9.79 -0.42 5.34
C LEU A 49 8.77 0.26 6.27
N ALA A 50 8.47 -0.34 7.42
CA ALA A 50 7.57 0.25 8.41
C ALA A 50 8.11 1.59 8.94
N ALA A 51 9.39 1.64 9.32
CA ALA A 51 10.02 2.87 9.78
C ALA A 51 9.98 4.00 8.73
N ARG A 52 10.23 3.67 7.46
CA ARG A 52 10.22 4.64 6.37
C ARG A 52 8.82 5.09 5.98
N ALA A 53 7.83 4.20 6.02
CA ALA A 53 6.45 4.52 5.66
C ALA A 53 5.86 5.65 6.53
N ALA A 54 6.30 5.79 7.80
CA ALA A 54 5.94 6.90 8.67
C ALA A 54 6.28 8.29 8.08
N GLY A 55 7.38 8.36 7.31
CA GLY A 55 7.91 9.58 6.71
C GLY A 55 7.32 9.92 5.34
N VAL A 56 6.49 9.08 4.74
CA VAL A 56 5.94 9.29 3.39
C VAL A 56 4.52 9.86 3.50
N PRO A 57 4.29 11.17 3.23
CA PRO A 57 2.99 11.81 3.45
C PRO A 57 1.84 11.16 2.66
N GLY A 58 2.11 10.68 1.45
CA GLY A 58 1.11 10.04 0.60
C GLY A 58 0.56 8.72 1.17
N LEU A 59 1.34 8.00 1.97
CA LEU A 59 0.90 6.77 2.64
C LEU A 59 -0.01 7.03 3.84
N ARG A 60 -0.11 8.30 4.25
CA ARG A 60 -0.93 8.75 5.37
C ARG A 60 -2.25 9.35 4.91
N MET A 61 -2.63 9.13 3.65
CA MET A 61 -3.86 9.65 3.07
C MET A 61 -4.93 8.57 3.06
N ARG A 62 -6.10 8.86 3.62
CA ARG A 62 -7.30 8.01 3.50
C ARG A 62 -8.31 8.64 2.56
N ILE A 63 -9.25 7.85 2.05
CA ILE A 63 -10.35 8.37 1.24
C ILE A 63 -11.53 8.72 2.15
N ALA A 64 -12.09 9.92 1.98
CA ALA A 64 -13.24 10.39 2.73
C ALA A 64 -14.28 11.00 1.78
N GLY A 65 -15.56 10.68 2.00
CA GLY A 65 -16.65 11.34 1.30
C GLY A 65 -16.68 12.83 1.60
N VAL A 66 -17.08 13.64 0.61
CA VAL A 66 -17.25 15.09 0.76
C VAL A 66 -18.71 15.49 0.55
N LEU A 67 -19.13 16.60 1.14
CA LEU A 67 -20.48 17.14 0.96
C LEU A 67 -20.66 17.77 -0.43
N VAL A 68 -19.61 18.41 -0.95
CA VAL A 68 -19.62 19.09 -2.26
C VAL A 68 -18.34 18.74 -3.02
N PRO A 69 -18.45 18.20 -4.25
CA PRO A 69 -19.68 17.83 -4.95
C PRO A 69 -20.38 16.62 -4.30
N VAL A 70 -21.69 16.53 -4.45
CA VAL A 70 -22.49 15.40 -3.93
C VAL A 70 -21.99 14.09 -4.55
N GLY A 71 -21.77 13.07 -3.72
CA GLY A 71 -21.21 11.78 -4.14
C GLY A 71 -19.70 11.81 -4.40
N GLY A 72 -19.03 12.93 -4.16
CA GLY A 72 -17.58 13.06 -4.29
C GLY A 72 -16.82 12.46 -3.09
N ALA A 73 -15.52 12.26 -3.29
CA ALA A 73 -14.58 11.91 -2.23
C ALA A 73 -13.25 12.64 -2.41
N ALA A 74 -12.46 12.72 -1.34
CA ALA A 74 -11.16 13.34 -1.31
C ALA A 74 -10.14 12.45 -0.59
N ARG A 75 -8.87 12.60 -0.96
CA ARG A 75 -7.73 12.13 -0.16
C ARG A 75 -7.55 13.11 0.99
N VAL A 76 -7.66 12.62 2.22
CA VAL A 76 -7.48 13.43 3.43
C VAL A 76 -6.37 12.83 4.30
N PRO A 77 -5.49 13.67 4.87
CA PRO A 77 -4.45 13.17 5.74
C PRO A 77 -5.05 12.58 7.02
N VAL A 78 -4.48 11.48 7.48
CA VAL A 78 -4.73 10.90 8.79
C VAL A 78 -3.86 11.61 9.82
N SER A 79 -4.41 11.83 11.03
CA SER A 79 -3.64 12.40 12.14
C SER A 79 -2.43 11.51 12.47
N ALA A 80 -1.40 12.10 13.08
CA ALA A 80 -0.22 11.33 13.48
C ALA A 80 -0.54 10.18 14.44
N SER A 81 -1.53 10.35 15.32
CA SER A 81 -2.00 9.30 16.23
C SER A 81 -2.91 8.25 15.57
N GLY A 82 -3.42 8.52 14.37
CA GLY A 82 -4.34 7.62 13.66
C GLY A 82 -3.65 6.74 12.62
N PHE A 83 -2.33 6.79 12.53
CA PHE A 83 -1.55 6.04 11.54
C PHE A 83 -0.37 5.34 12.21
N ASP A 84 -0.47 4.02 12.30
CA ASP A 84 0.64 3.14 12.66
C ASP A 84 1.13 2.40 11.40
N PRO A 85 2.37 2.64 10.94
CA PRO A 85 2.92 1.93 9.79
C PRO A 85 2.92 0.40 9.92
N PHE A 86 3.00 -0.14 11.15
CA PHE A 86 3.01 -1.58 11.39
C PHE A 86 1.64 -2.24 11.17
N ASP A 87 0.57 -1.45 11.09
CA ASP A 87 -0.74 -1.95 10.64
C ASP A 87 -0.79 -2.21 9.12
N HIS A 88 0.11 -1.56 8.37
CA HIS A 88 0.16 -1.58 6.90
C HIS A 88 1.28 -2.45 6.35
N VAL A 89 2.43 -2.50 7.03
CA VAL A 89 3.56 -3.36 6.66
C VAL A 89 3.50 -4.64 7.47
N ARG A 90 3.45 -5.80 6.80
CA ARG A 90 3.32 -7.11 7.44
C ARG A 90 4.47 -8.02 7.04
N LEU A 91 4.96 -8.80 7.99
CA LEU A 91 5.82 -9.95 7.70
C LEU A 91 4.94 -11.20 7.65
N ALA A 92 4.97 -11.89 6.51
CA ALA A 92 4.25 -13.15 6.35
C ALA A 92 5.08 -14.34 6.86
N GLU A 93 4.40 -15.48 6.97
CA GLU A 93 5.07 -16.77 7.11
C GLU A 93 5.91 -17.08 5.86
N PRO A 94 7.02 -17.83 6.00
CA PRO A 94 7.83 -18.24 4.86
C PRO A 94 7.03 -19.02 3.80
N THR A 95 7.38 -18.84 2.52
CA THR A 95 6.72 -19.51 1.40
C THR A 95 7.75 -20.06 0.40
N ASP A 96 7.38 -21.14 -0.30
CA ASP A 96 8.13 -21.69 -1.44
C ASP A 96 7.75 -21.02 -2.77
N ASP A 97 6.61 -20.32 -2.80
CA ASP A 97 6.09 -19.65 -4.00
C ASP A 97 5.61 -18.24 -3.67
N PHE A 98 6.40 -17.25 -4.06
CA PHE A 98 6.07 -15.83 -3.88
C PHE A 98 4.88 -15.38 -4.74
N HIS A 99 4.71 -15.94 -5.94
CA HIS A 99 3.64 -15.55 -6.85
C HIS A 99 2.29 -16.05 -6.35
N ALA A 100 2.22 -17.30 -5.89
CA ALA A 100 1.00 -17.85 -5.30
C ALA A 100 0.62 -17.11 -3.99
N ALA A 101 1.61 -16.85 -3.12
CA ALA A 101 1.38 -16.08 -1.90
C ALA A 101 0.90 -14.65 -2.20
N ALA A 102 1.53 -13.97 -3.18
CA ALA A 102 1.11 -12.65 -3.63
C ALA A 102 -0.30 -12.66 -4.24
N GLY A 103 -0.64 -13.69 -5.04
CA GLY A 103 -1.99 -13.86 -5.60
C GLY A 103 -3.06 -13.92 -4.51
N ALA A 104 -2.87 -14.79 -3.51
CA ALA A 104 -3.78 -14.92 -2.37
C ALA A 104 -3.88 -13.64 -1.52
N LEU A 105 -2.84 -12.80 -1.52
CA LEU A 105 -2.89 -11.48 -0.89
C LEU A 105 -3.65 -10.45 -1.74
N MET A 106 -3.50 -10.50 -3.06
CA MET A 106 -4.17 -9.60 -4.00
C MET A 106 -5.68 -9.81 -4.05
N GLU A 107 -6.16 -11.05 -3.86
CA GLU A 107 -7.60 -11.39 -3.79
C GLU A 107 -8.35 -10.72 -2.64
N ARG A 108 -7.65 -10.34 -1.56
CA ARG A 108 -8.28 -9.77 -0.36
C ARG A 108 -8.60 -8.28 -0.56
N PRO A 109 -9.79 -7.76 -0.23
CA PRO A 109 -10.06 -6.32 -0.19
C PRO A 109 -9.15 -5.58 0.80
N LEU A 110 -8.79 -4.32 0.52
CA LEU A 110 -8.12 -3.45 1.49
C LEU A 110 -9.16 -2.87 2.46
N ASP A 111 -8.73 -2.58 3.70
CA ASP A 111 -9.58 -1.89 4.67
C ASP A 111 -9.76 -0.41 4.28
N ARG A 112 -10.97 -0.09 3.80
CA ARG A 112 -11.35 1.26 3.34
C ARG A 112 -11.49 2.30 4.46
N ALA A 113 -11.44 1.88 5.74
CA ALA A 113 -11.45 2.80 6.88
C ALA A 113 -10.08 3.46 7.14
N ARG A 114 -9.01 2.93 6.53
CA ARG A 114 -7.61 3.35 6.73
C ARG A 114 -7.03 3.89 5.42
N PRO A 115 -5.80 4.43 5.40
CA PRO A 115 -5.06 4.64 4.16
C PRO A 115 -5.04 3.33 3.34
N PRO A 116 -5.64 3.27 2.14
CA PRO A 116 -5.91 1.98 1.51
C PRO A 116 -4.69 1.48 0.74
N TRP A 117 -3.71 1.00 1.49
CA TRP A 117 -2.51 0.33 1.00
C TRP A 117 -1.95 -0.64 2.04
N GLU A 118 -1.19 -1.62 1.56
CA GLU A 118 -0.45 -2.59 2.38
C GLU A 118 0.91 -2.88 1.73
N ALA A 119 1.88 -3.28 2.54
CA ALA A 119 3.10 -3.92 2.09
C ALA A 119 3.29 -5.26 2.82
N HIS A 120 3.64 -6.31 2.09
CA HIS A 120 3.88 -7.64 2.66
C HIS A 120 5.30 -8.07 2.33
N VAL A 121 6.07 -8.38 3.37
CA VAL A 121 7.39 -9.00 3.24
C VAL A 121 7.22 -10.51 3.38
N LEU A 122 7.66 -11.24 2.37
CA LEU A 122 7.50 -12.67 2.20
C LEU A 122 8.88 -13.33 2.26
N PRO A 123 9.28 -13.97 3.37
CA PRO A 123 10.52 -14.75 3.41
C PRO A 123 10.42 -15.98 2.49
N ALA A 124 11.49 -16.36 1.80
CA ALA A 124 11.55 -17.68 1.20
C ALA A 124 11.75 -18.75 2.29
N ALA A 125 11.16 -19.92 2.12
CA ALA A 125 11.32 -21.03 3.05
C ALA A 125 12.78 -21.53 3.13
N ASP A 126 13.56 -21.39 2.05
CA ASP A 126 14.97 -21.78 2.00
C ASP A 126 15.93 -20.72 2.59
N GLY A 127 15.42 -19.54 2.94
CA GLY A 127 16.18 -18.44 3.54
C GLY A 127 17.14 -17.71 2.59
N THR A 128 17.09 -17.98 1.27
CA THR A 128 18.02 -17.40 0.28
C THR A 128 17.48 -16.14 -0.42
N SER A 129 16.24 -15.79 -0.14
CA SER A 129 15.59 -14.62 -0.74
C SER A 129 14.40 -14.15 0.11
N PHE A 130 13.87 -13.00 -0.26
CA PHE A 130 12.57 -12.55 0.20
C PHE A 130 11.89 -11.75 -0.92
N ALA A 131 10.58 -11.63 -0.85
CA ALA A 131 9.82 -10.75 -1.71
C ALA A 131 9.13 -9.64 -0.92
N VAL A 132 8.90 -8.51 -1.59
CA VAL A 132 8.08 -7.42 -1.07
C VAL A 132 6.93 -7.21 -2.06
N LEU A 133 5.71 -7.42 -1.59
CA LEU A 133 4.49 -7.05 -2.31
C LEU A 133 4.01 -5.71 -1.78
N PHE A 134 4.03 -4.68 -2.62
CA PHE A 134 3.24 -3.49 -2.38
C PHE A 134 1.86 -3.63 -3.02
N LYS A 135 0.84 -3.16 -2.33
CA LYS A 135 -0.55 -3.21 -2.78
C LYS A 135 -1.23 -1.89 -2.47
N PHE A 136 -1.84 -1.28 -3.47
CA PHE A 136 -2.50 0.02 -3.35
C PHE A 136 -3.88 -0.02 -3.97
N HIS A 137 -4.86 0.63 -3.32
CA HIS A 137 -6.14 0.89 -3.95
C HIS A 137 -5.98 2.00 -5.02
N HIS A 138 -6.59 1.84 -6.20
CA HIS A 138 -6.51 2.81 -7.31
C HIS A 138 -6.89 4.24 -6.90
N ALA A 139 -7.92 4.38 -6.06
CA ALA A 139 -8.33 5.66 -5.49
C ALA A 139 -7.25 6.39 -4.67
N LEU A 140 -6.29 5.69 -4.05
CA LEU A 140 -5.18 6.34 -3.36
C LEU A 140 -4.11 6.78 -4.35
N ALA A 141 -3.74 5.87 -5.26
CA ALA A 141 -2.70 6.09 -6.23
C ALA A 141 -3.02 5.37 -7.54
N ASP A 142 -2.93 6.10 -8.65
CA ASP A 142 -2.80 5.50 -9.97
C ASP A 142 -1.45 4.74 -10.09
N GLY A 143 -1.26 4.00 -11.18
CA GLY A 143 -0.06 3.16 -11.35
C GLY A 143 1.27 3.90 -11.18
N LEU A 144 1.38 5.15 -11.67
CA LEU A 144 2.61 5.93 -11.57
C LEU A 144 2.81 6.46 -10.15
N ARG A 145 1.75 7.00 -9.53
CA ARG A 145 1.80 7.43 -8.12
C ARG A 145 2.12 6.27 -7.19
N ALA A 146 1.59 5.08 -7.45
CA ALA A 146 1.84 3.91 -6.64
C ALA A 146 3.31 3.47 -6.73
N LEU A 147 3.89 3.50 -7.93
CA LEU A 147 5.32 3.24 -8.11
C LEU A 147 6.18 4.30 -7.41
N THR A 148 5.82 5.59 -7.47
CA THR A 148 6.52 6.64 -6.74
C THR A 148 6.46 6.44 -5.23
N LEU A 149 5.30 6.02 -4.69
CA LEU A 149 5.14 5.73 -3.27
C LEU A 149 5.97 4.51 -2.85
N ALA A 150 5.93 3.42 -3.63
CA ALA A 150 6.74 2.23 -3.38
C ALA A 150 8.24 2.56 -3.40
N ALA A 151 8.70 3.33 -4.39
CA ALA A 151 10.08 3.79 -4.50
C ALA A 151 10.49 4.63 -3.29
N ALA A 152 9.65 5.58 -2.84
CA ALA A 152 9.96 6.44 -1.70
C ALA A 152 10.15 5.67 -0.37
N VAL A 153 9.51 4.50 -0.22
CA VAL A 153 9.73 3.62 0.95
C VAL A 153 10.97 2.75 0.75
N MET A 154 11.22 2.28 -0.47
CA MET A 154 12.36 1.42 -0.81
C MET A 154 13.71 2.15 -0.78
N ASP A 155 13.73 3.43 -1.16
CA ASP A 155 14.92 4.28 -1.14
C ASP A 155 14.51 5.74 -0.90
N PRO A 156 14.64 6.27 0.34
CA PRO A 156 14.29 7.64 0.63
C PRO A 156 15.28 8.58 -0.06
N VAL A 157 14.80 9.30 -1.08
CA VAL A 157 15.53 10.39 -1.75
C VAL A 157 15.81 11.54 -0.78
#